data_AF-A0A926B2T6-F1
#
_entry.id   AF-A0A926B2T6-F1
#
_cell.length_a   1.000
_cell.length_b   1.000
_cell.length_c   1.000
_cell.angle_alpha   90.00
_cell.angle_beta   90.00
_cell.angle_gamma   90.00
#
_symmetry.space_group_name_H-M   'P 1'
#
loop_
_entity.id
_entity.type
_entity.pdbx_description
1 polymer ?
#
loop_
_entity_poly.entity_id
_entity_poly.type
_entity_poly.pdbx_seq_one_letter_code
_entity_poly.pdbx_strand_id
1 'polypeptide(L)'
;MAFKVEPPVRMDFKPRDIKEAETQSLLRDDTVVVGKMLASPMVFHAVDALDFRYLAMKAVEKGQDPMAVIQNSWVVKDNPELKEVWEKQQKALAQLTAELAKHGKVPTVKDRFRIGWQEMAYYSTTKLEDVKIVPGAFTMPAVSTALKEHFMGPDYKHREASHSFPHLELPREQIRFASKFTPSWNTYYAIYFTITGLHGLHVIGGALVLSYYFFFGRKMYETNPEWLTNRVEIGGLFWHFVDLIWIFAFPIFYLM
;
A
#
# COMPACT_ATOMS: atom_id res chain seq x y z
N MET A 1 37.74 -23.49 8.74
CA MET A 1 38.19 -22.20 9.34
C MET A 1 36.95 -21.55 9.94
N ALA A 2 36.97 -21.18 11.21
CA ALA A 2 35.81 -20.55 11.87
C ALA A 2 36.10 -19.06 12.09
N PHE A 3 35.22 -18.18 11.59
CA PHE A 3 35.34 -16.74 11.78
C PHE A 3 34.35 -16.27 12.84
N LYS A 4 34.85 -15.67 13.92
CA LYS A 4 34.02 -15.11 14.99
C LYS A 4 33.86 -13.61 14.74
N VAL A 5 32.63 -13.16 14.54
CA VAL A 5 32.30 -11.74 14.35
C VAL A 5 31.94 -11.12 15.70
N GLU A 6 32.72 -10.15 16.16
CA GLU A 6 32.41 -9.33 17.35
C GLU A 6 32.52 -7.84 16.99
N PRO A 7 31.50 -7.01 17.27
CA PRO A 7 30.20 -7.33 17.88
C PRO A 7 29.31 -8.19 16.96
N PRO A 8 28.22 -8.80 17.47
CA PRO A 8 27.28 -9.54 16.63
C PRO A 8 26.75 -8.66 15.50
N VAL A 9 26.96 -9.10 14.25
CA VAL A 9 26.49 -8.39 13.05
C VAL A 9 25.25 -9.09 12.52
N ARG A 10 24.24 -8.29 12.14
CA ARG A 10 23.07 -8.79 11.41
C ARG A 10 23.47 -9.05 9.96
N MET A 11 23.20 -10.25 9.48
CA MET A 11 23.37 -10.64 8.08
C MET A 11 22.02 -10.99 7.49
N ASP A 12 21.68 -10.36 6.37
CA ASP A 12 20.44 -10.65 5.65
C ASP A 12 20.72 -11.59 4.47
N PHE A 13 20.08 -12.75 4.48
CA PHE A 13 20.19 -13.76 3.41
C PHE A 13 18.89 -13.81 2.60
N LYS A 14 18.98 -14.05 1.29
CA LYS A 14 17.77 -14.35 0.51
C LYS A 14 17.27 -15.75 0.89
N PRO A 15 15.95 -16.02 0.77
CA PRO A 15 15.38 -17.33 1.13
C PRO A 15 16.00 -18.54 0.43
N ARG A 16 16.68 -18.33 -0.71
CA ARG A 16 17.35 -19.41 -1.47
C ARG A 16 18.79 -19.66 -1.02
N ASP A 17 19.37 -18.74 -0.25
CA ASP A 17 20.80 -18.72 0.06
C ASP A 17 21.12 -19.36 1.42
N ILE A 18 20.09 -19.70 2.20
CA ILE A 18 20.19 -20.29 3.55
C ILE A 18 19.20 -21.45 3.73
N LYS A 19 19.66 -22.54 4.34
CA LYS A 19 18.83 -23.63 4.86
C LYS A 19 18.61 -23.38 6.35
N GLU A 20 17.37 -23.15 6.72
CA GLU A 20 16.96 -22.73 8.06
C GLU A 20 16.99 -23.90 9.05
N ALA A 21 17.65 -23.73 10.21
CA ALA A 21 17.49 -24.60 11.38
C ALA A 21 17.57 -23.78 12.68
N GLU A 22 17.08 -24.33 13.79
CA GLU A 22 16.93 -23.57 15.04
C GLU A 22 18.26 -23.15 15.69
N THR A 23 19.32 -23.92 15.48
CA THR A 23 20.62 -23.74 16.17
C THR A 23 21.79 -23.50 15.22
N GLN A 24 21.74 -24.07 14.01
CA GLN A 24 22.81 -23.97 13.00
C GLN A 24 22.19 -23.93 11.62
N SER A 25 22.32 -22.81 10.92
CA SER A 25 21.85 -22.67 9.55
C SER A 25 23.00 -22.94 8.58
N LEU A 26 22.69 -23.51 7.42
CA LEU A 26 23.68 -23.82 6.38
C LEU A 26 23.50 -22.86 5.19
N LEU A 27 24.59 -22.30 4.69
CA LEU A 27 24.60 -21.58 3.42
C LEU A 27 24.66 -22.57 2.24
N ARG A 28 24.50 -22.05 1.01
CA ARG A 28 24.53 -22.89 -0.22
C ARG A 28 25.84 -23.61 -0.47
N ASP A 29 26.93 -23.10 0.06
CA ASP A 29 28.29 -23.65 -0.02
C ASP A 29 28.63 -24.56 1.19
N ASP A 30 27.61 -24.98 1.94
CA ASP A 30 27.71 -25.77 3.17
C ASP A 30 28.46 -25.06 4.33
N THR A 31 28.67 -23.74 4.23
CA THR A 31 29.18 -22.94 5.34
C THR A 31 28.16 -22.93 6.48
N VAL A 32 28.59 -23.32 7.69
CA VAL A 32 27.76 -23.34 8.90
C VAL A 32 27.73 -21.96 9.55
N VAL A 33 26.54 -21.41 9.72
CA VAL A 33 26.29 -20.15 10.43
C VAL A 33 25.62 -20.48 11.77
N VAL A 34 26.28 -20.08 12.86
CA VAL A 34 25.77 -20.25 14.22
C VAL A 34 25.29 -18.91 14.74
N GLY A 35 24.01 -18.81 15.11
CA GLY A 35 23.41 -17.57 15.59
C GLY A 35 21.91 -17.70 15.85
N LYS A 36 21.30 -16.61 16.29
CA LYS A 36 19.85 -16.53 16.45
C LYS A 36 19.22 -16.18 15.09
N MET A 37 18.42 -17.10 14.56
CA MET A 37 17.54 -16.80 13.43
C MET A 37 16.48 -15.78 13.87
N LEU A 38 16.49 -14.60 13.25
CA LEU A 38 15.43 -13.60 13.44
C LEU A 38 14.32 -13.85 12.42
N ALA A 39 13.07 -13.56 12.79
CA ALA A 39 11.97 -13.61 11.85
C ALA A 39 12.27 -12.65 10.69
N SER A 40 12.13 -13.13 9.45
CA SER A 40 12.34 -12.29 8.26
C SER A 40 11.41 -11.07 8.34
N PRO A 41 11.94 -9.84 8.41
CA PRO A 41 11.08 -8.66 8.39
C PRO A 41 10.41 -8.51 7.03
N MET A 42 9.35 -7.70 6.97
CA MET A 42 8.89 -7.14 5.71
C MET A 42 9.64 -5.83 5.49
N VAL A 43 10.40 -5.77 4.40
CA VAL A 43 11.11 -4.56 4.00
C VAL A 43 10.25 -3.84 2.97
N PHE A 44 9.77 -2.66 3.35
CA PHE A 44 9.08 -1.76 2.43
C PHE A 44 10.11 -0.83 1.79
N HIS A 45 10.34 -1.05 0.49
CA HIS A 45 11.12 -0.13 -0.33
C HIS A 45 10.22 0.97 -0.89
N ALA A 46 10.75 2.19 -1.04
CA ALA A 46 10.02 3.32 -1.63
C ALA A 46 8.72 3.71 -0.89
N VAL A 47 8.81 3.90 0.42
CA VAL A 47 7.67 4.37 1.21
C VAL A 47 7.35 5.83 0.85
N ASP A 48 6.19 6.07 0.22
CA ASP A 48 5.72 7.42 -0.15
C ASP A 48 5.24 8.23 1.06
N ALA A 49 4.62 7.58 2.04
CA ALA A 49 4.15 8.22 3.26
C ALA A 49 3.86 7.22 4.38
N LEU A 50 3.95 7.69 5.62
CA LEU A 50 3.36 7.09 6.81
C LEU A 50 2.04 7.80 7.09
N ASP A 51 0.92 7.06 7.07
CA ASP A 51 -0.41 7.63 7.22
C ASP A 51 -1.14 7.04 8.42
N PHE A 52 -1.32 7.87 9.45
CA PHE A 52 -2.00 7.53 10.68
C PHE A 52 -3.44 8.06 10.73
N ARG A 53 -3.98 8.62 9.64
CA ARG A 53 -5.34 9.20 9.64
C ARG A 53 -6.40 8.17 10.02
N TYR A 54 -6.27 6.94 9.53
CA TYR A 54 -7.20 5.86 9.88
C TYR A 54 -7.13 5.51 11.38
N LEU A 55 -5.91 5.41 11.92
CA LEU A 55 -5.70 5.14 13.35
C LEU A 55 -6.27 6.29 14.22
N ALA A 56 -6.03 7.53 13.80
CA ALA A 56 -6.56 8.72 14.46
C ALA A 56 -8.10 8.75 14.45
N MET A 57 -8.73 8.46 13.31
CA MET A 57 -10.20 8.38 13.21
C MET A 57 -10.76 7.31 14.17
N LYS A 58 -10.13 6.13 14.22
CA LYS A 58 -10.53 5.05 15.15
C LYS A 58 -10.28 5.38 16.61
N ALA A 59 -9.26 6.17 16.93
CA ALA A 59 -9.02 6.67 18.29
C ALA A 59 -10.13 7.65 18.71
N VAL A 60 -10.48 8.62 17.84
CA VAL A 60 -11.57 9.57 18.11
C VAL A 60 -12.92 8.87 18.31
N GLU A 61 -13.25 7.88 17.46
CA GLU A 61 -14.47 7.07 17.60
C GLU A 61 -14.57 6.38 18.97
N LYS A 62 -13.42 6.03 19.56
CA LYS A 62 -13.32 5.40 20.89
C LYS A 62 -13.16 6.41 22.04
N GLY A 63 -13.21 7.71 21.76
CA GLY A 63 -12.97 8.76 22.76
C GLY A 63 -11.53 8.82 23.29
N GLN A 64 -10.57 8.28 22.53
CA GLN A 64 -9.15 8.27 22.89
C GLN A 64 -8.41 9.42 22.18
N ASP A 65 -7.34 9.93 22.79
CA ASP A 65 -6.47 10.92 22.14
C ASP A 65 -5.70 10.26 20.97
N PRO A 66 -5.90 10.73 19.72
CA PRO A 66 -5.20 10.21 18.56
C PRO A 66 -3.68 10.24 18.69
N MET A 67 -3.14 11.30 19.30
CA MET A 67 -1.69 11.49 19.37
C MET A 67 -1.05 10.45 20.30
N ALA A 68 -1.62 10.25 21.48
CA ALA A 68 -1.22 9.21 22.41
C ALA A 68 -1.36 7.80 21.80
N VAL A 69 -2.42 7.52 21.03
CA VAL A 69 -2.60 6.21 20.38
C VAL A 69 -1.52 5.95 19.32
N ILE A 70 -1.16 6.96 18.53
CA ILE A 70 -0.11 6.81 17.51
C ILE A 70 1.27 6.61 18.17
N GLN A 71 1.58 7.41 19.20
CA GLN A 71 2.86 7.29 19.91
C GLN A 71 3.02 5.93 20.60
N ASN A 72 1.92 5.35 21.09
CA ASN A 72 1.91 4.02 21.69
C ASN A 72 1.73 2.87 20.68
N SER A 73 1.58 3.18 19.39
CA SER A 73 1.49 2.15 18.35
C SER A 73 2.81 1.38 18.25
N TRP A 74 2.72 0.10 17.94
CA TRP A 74 3.90 -0.75 17.69
C TRP A 74 4.84 -0.16 16.63
N VAL A 75 4.27 0.54 15.64
CA VAL A 75 4.99 1.20 14.56
C VAL A 75 5.98 2.25 15.08
N VAL A 76 5.56 3.06 16.05
CA VAL A 76 6.38 4.16 16.60
C VAL A 76 7.15 3.73 17.85
N LYS A 77 6.56 2.87 18.68
CA LYS A 77 7.14 2.46 19.96
C LYS A 77 8.31 1.48 19.80
N ASP A 78 8.16 0.52 18.90
CA ASP A 78 9.10 -0.61 18.79
C ASP A 78 10.22 -0.33 17.79
N ASN A 79 10.09 0.70 16.94
CA ASN A 79 11.08 1.07 15.94
C ASN A 79 11.76 2.42 16.29
N PRO A 80 13.06 2.43 16.64
CA PRO A 80 13.75 3.64 17.08
C PRO A 80 13.89 4.70 15.97
N GLU A 81 14.04 4.28 14.71
CA GLU A 81 14.13 5.21 13.57
C GLU A 81 12.81 5.94 13.36
N LEU A 82 11.69 5.21 13.41
CA LEU A 82 10.37 5.80 13.30
C LEU A 82 10.00 6.67 14.50
N LYS A 83 10.47 6.31 15.69
CA LYS A 83 10.32 7.13 16.89
C LYS A 83 11.00 8.50 16.71
N GLU A 84 12.24 8.51 16.21
CA GLU A 84 12.97 9.75 15.94
C GLU A 84 12.26 10.60 14.86
N VAL A 85 11.83 9.97 13.76
CA VAL A 85 11.06 10.63 12.70
C VAL A 85 9.76 11.22 13.25
N TRP A 86 9.07 10.50 14.14
CA TRP A 86 7.84 10.95 14.78
C TRP A 86 8.08 12.16 15.69
N GLU A 87 9.13 12.13 16.52
CA GLU A 87 9.50 13.24 17.40
C GLU A 87 9.84 14.51 16.60
N LYS A 88 10.58 14.37 15.50
CA LYS A 88 10.87 15.47 14.57
C LYS A 88 9.60 16.04 13.94
N GLN A 89 8.67 15.18 13.53
CA GLN A 89 7.36 15.59 13.02
C GLN A 89 6.56 16.37 14.07
N GLN A 90 6.54 15.93 15.34
CA GLN A 90 5.83 16.64 16.41
C GLN A 90 6.39 18.04 16.65
N LYS A 91 7.72 18.19 16.60
CA LYS A 91 8.37 19.50 16.69
C LYS A 91 7.98 20.41 15.52
N ALA A 92 8.00 19.90 14.29
CA ALA A 92 7.56 20.65 13.12
C ALA A 92 6.08 21.05 13.22
N LEU A 93 5.22 20.14 13.68
CA LEU A 93 3.79 20.39 13.90
C LEU A 93 3.54 21.47 14.95
N ALA A 94 4.30 21.48 16.05
CA ALA A 94 4.19 22.50 17.09
C ALA A 94 4.54 23.89 16.54
N GLN A 95 5.61 23.99 15.74
CA GLN A 95 5.98 25.24 15.06
C GLN A 95 4.90 25.68 14.07
N LEU A 96 4.39 24.76 13.25
CA LEU A 96 3.33 25.04 12.27
C LEU A 96 2.05 25.52 12.96
N THR A 97 1.70 24.91 14.10
CA THR A 97 0.54 25.31 14.89
C THR A 97 0.70 26.73 15.43
N ALA A 98 1.89 27.06 15.97
CA ALA A 98 2.19 28.40 16.47
C ALA A 98 2.14 29.46 15.35
N GLU A 99 2.62 29.12 14.16
CA GLU A 99 2.60 30.03 13.00
C GLU A 99 1.18 30.21 12.45
N LEU A 100 0.42 29.13 12.30
CA LEU A 100 -0.97 29.19 11.83
C LEU A 100 -1.88 29.95 12.81
N ALA A 101 -1.62 29.84 14.11
CA ALA A 101 -2.36 30.57 15.14
C ALA A 101 -2.25 32.10 14.97
N LYS A 102 -1.11 32.62 14.50
CA LYS A 102 -0.94 34.05 14.18
C LYS A 102 -1.90 34.53 13.08
N HIS A 103 -2.39 33.60 12.26
CA HIS A 103 -3.31 33.87 11.15
C HIS A 103 -4.72 33.30 11.40
N GLY A 104 -5.04 32.86 12.62
CA GLY A 104 -6.34 32.27 12.96
C GLY A 104 -6.65 30.95 12.24
N LYS A 105 -5.61 30.24 11.77
CA LYS A 105 -5.74 28.96 11.06
C LYS A 105 -5.34 27.80 11.98
N VAL A 106 -5.79 26.59 11.63
CA VAL A 106 -5.43 25.35 12.32
C VAL A 106 -4.79 24.35 11.35
N PRO A 107 -3.86 23.48 11.81
CA PRO A 107 -3.27 22.45 10.97
C PRO A 107 -4.32 21.51 10.38
N THR A 108 -4.12 21.08 9.14
CA THR A 108 -5.04 20.14 8.50
C THR A 108 -4.92 18.74 9.09
N VAL A 109 -5.89 17.86 8.79
CA VAL A 109 -5.83 16.44 9.20
C VAL A 109 -4.60 15.75 8.58
N LYS A 110 -4.20 16.16 7.37
CA LYS A 110 -2.99 15.66 6.70
C LYS A 110 -1.74 16.05 7.48
N ASP A 111 -1.61 17.33 7.86
CA ASP A 111 -0.43 17.83 8.57
C ASP A 111 -0.25 17.16 9.94
N ARG A 112 -1.36 16.81 10.60
CA ARG A 112 -1.35 16.18 11.93
C ARG A 112 -0.99 14.69 11.91
N PHE A 113 -1.38 13.95 10.87
CA PHE A 113 -1.38 12.49 10.91
C PHE A 113 -0.73 11.81 9.70
N ARG A 114 -0.24 12.55 8.70
CA ARG A 114 0.50 12.00 7.57
C ARG A 114 1.90 12.59 7.51
N ILE A 115 2.91 11.73 7.43
CA ILE A 115 4.30 12.09 7.15
C ILE A 115 4.60 11.63 5.74
N GLY A 116 4.84 12.54 4.81
CA GLY A 116 5.22 12.19 3.44
C GLY A 116 6.71 11.89 3.32
N TRP A 117 7.10 11.40 2.15
CA TRP A 117 8.49 11.07 1.86
C TRP A 117 9.42 12.28 1.93
N GLN A 118 8.93 13.48 1.60
CA GLN A 118 9.72 14.70 1.66
C GLN A 118 10.08 15.05 3.11
N GLU A 119 9.11 14.94 4.02
CA GLU A 119 9.35 15.16 5.45
C GLU A 119 10.28 14.08 6.02
N MET A 120 10.06 12.79 5.66
CA MET A 120 10.96 11.71 6.09
C MET A 120 12.40 11.91 5.63
N ALA A 121 12.61 12.35 4.38
CA ALA A 121 13.95 12.65 3.84
C ALA A 121 14.59 13.87 4.52
N TYR A 122 13.79 14.87 4.88
CA TYR A 122 14.28 16.01 5.67
C TYR A 122 14.72 15.55 7.07
N TYR A 123 13.92 14.70 7.72
CA TYR A 123 14.18 14.21 9.06
C TYR A 123 15.35 13.22 9.15
N SER A 124 15.65 12.47 8.11
CA SER A 124 16.81 11.56 8.11
C SER A 124 18.15 12.31 8.11
N THR A 125 18.18 13.54 7.59
CA THR A 125 19.42 14.34 7.44
C THR A 125 19.55 15.44 8.48
N THR A 126 18.45 15.84 9.11
CA THR A 126 18.39 16.98 10.04
C THR A 126 18.37 16.51 11.49
N LYS A 127 19.22 17.08 12.35
CA LYS A 127 19.16 16.83 13.79
C LYS A 127 17.87 17.40 14.37
N LEU A 128 17.38 16.81 15.47
CA LEU A 128 16.13 17.25 16.10
C LEU A 128 16.09 18.76 16.39
N GLU A 129 17.22 19.35 16.78
CA GLU A 129 17.36 20.78 17.12
C GLU A 129 17.15 21.70 15.91
N ASP A 130 17.60 21.27 14.73
CA ASP A 130 17.65 22.05 13.49
C ASP A 130 16.35 22.00 12.68
N VAL A 131 15.39 21.17 13.10
CA VAL A 131 14.06 21.09 12.47
C VAL A 131 13.34 22.42 12.62
N LYS A 132 13.16 23.13 11.50
CA LYS A 132 12.48 24.43 11.42
C LYS A 132 11.55 24.48 10.21
N ILE A 133 10.33 24.99 10.42
CA ILE A 133 9.46 25.42 9.32
C ILE A 133 10.00 26.69 8.66
N VAL A 134 9.77 26.86 7.36
CA VAL A 134 10.14 28.09 6.66
C VAL A 134 9.17 29.21 7.11
N PRO A 135 9.67 30.35 7.63
CA PRO A 135 8.80 31.45 8.06
C PRO A 135 7.89 31.92 6.93
N GLY A 136 6.59 32.08 7.21
CA GLY A 136 5.57 32.45 6.21
C GLY A 136 5.14 31.32 5.27
N ALA A 137 5.79 30.15 5.28
CA ALA A 137 5.30 28.97 4.61
C ALA A 137 4.31 28.25 5.54
N PHE A 138 3.03 28.22 5.18
CA PHE A 138 1.99 27.47 5.89
C PHE A 138 2.07 25.95 5.64
N THR A 139 3.29 25.43 5.47
CA THR A 139 3.57 24.07 5.06
C THR A 139 4.62 23.46 5.98
N MET A 140 4.57 22.14 6.13
CA MET A 140 5.64 21.36 6.75
C MET A 140 7.00 21.62 6.07
N PRO A 141 8.13 21.38 6.77
CA PRO A 141 9.45 21.60 6.18
C PRO A 141 9.63 20.69 4.97
N ALA A 142 9.67 21.29 3.78
CA ALA A 142 9.96 20.59 2.54
C ALA A 142 11.48 20.62 2.30
N VAL A 143 12.05 19.51 1.83
CA VAL A 143 13.39 19.53 1.25
C VAL A 143 13.34 20.36 -0.03
N SER A 144 14.22 21.37 -0.16
CA SER A 144 14.44 22.03 -1.45
C SER A 144 14.85 20.98 -2.48
N THR A 145 14.06 20.85 -3.55
CA THR A 145 14.30 19.89 -4.64
C THR A 145 15.44 20.32 -5.58
N ALA A 146 16.23 21.33 -5.20
CA ALA A 146 17.46 21.69 -5.90
C ALA A 146 18.48 20.56 -5.74
N LEU A 147 18.47 19.63 -6.71
CA LEU A 147 19.49 18.64 -7.05
C LEU A 147 20.34 18.15 -5.85
N LYS A 148 19.69 17.56 -4.85
CA LYS A 148 20.40 16.70 -3.91
C LYS A 148 20.46 15.32 -4.56
N GLU A 149 21.62 15.00 -5.12
CA GLU A 149 21.92 13.65 -5.63
C GLU A 149 21.49 12.60 -4.58
N HIS A 150 20.76 11.58 -5.05
CA HIS A 150 20.25 10.40 -4.32
C HIS A 150 18.79 10.37 -3.84
N PHE A 151 17.96 11.39 -4.10
CA PHE A 151 16.55 11.34 -3.71
C PHE A 151 15.60 11.94 -4.76
N MET A 152 15.22 11.15 -5.77
CA MET A 152 14.04 11.45 -6.59
C MET A 152 12.92 10.48 -6.25
N GLY A 153 11.73 11.05 -5.98
CA GLY A 153 10.45 10.34 -6.00
C GLY A 153 10.10 9.82 -7.40
N PRO A 154 8.86 9.38 -7.65
CA PRO A 154 8.44 8.81 -8.92
C PRO A 154 8.36 9.90 -10.01
N ASP A 155 9.51 10.28 -10.57
CA ASP A 155 9.61 10.88 -11.90
C ASP A 155 10.01 9.77 -12.88
N TYR A 156 9.10 9.45 -13.80
CA TYR A 156 9.19 8.30 -14.70
C TYR A 156 10.09 8.57 -15.93
N LYS A 157 11.00 9.55 -15.90
CA LYS A 157 11.71 9.98 -17.11
C LYS A 157 13.17 9.58 -17.24
N HIS A 158 13.87 9.23 -16.17
CA HIS A 158 15.30 8.87 -16.28
C HIS A 158 15.64 7.68 -15.37
N ARG A 159 15.55 6.46 -15.95
CA ARG A 159 16.16 5.26 -15.36
C ARG A 159 17.67 5.48 -15.28
N GLU A 160 18.29 4.99 -14.21
CA GLU A 160 19.74 5.03 -13.92
C GLU A 160 20.20 6.19 -13.02
N ALA A 161 19.63 6.29 -11.82
CA ALA A 161 20.35 6.86 -10.67
C ALA A 161 19.78 6.33 -9.34
N SER A 162 20.67 5.80 -8.50
CA SER A 162 20.51 5.27 -7.14
C SER A 162 19.29 5.76 -6.34
N HIS A 163 18.29 4.88 -6.20
CA HIS A 163 17.10 5.09 -5.37
C HIS A 163 17.40 4.73 -3.91
N SER A 164 17.77 5.70 -3.08
CA SER A 164 17.94 5.49 -1.63
C SER A 164 16.69 5.91 -0.85
N PHE A 165 15.50 5.41 -1.21
CA PHE A 165 14.29 5.66 -0.42
C PHE A 165 14.44 5.18 1.03
N PRO A 166 13.76 5.80 2.02
CA PRO A 166 13.74 5.25 3.37
C PRO A 166 13.20 3.81 3.31
N HIS A 167 14.01 2.87 3.79
CA HIS A 167 13.60 1.49 3.95
C HIS A 167 12.92 1.37 5.30
N LEU A 168 11.70 0.84 5.29
CA LEU A 168 11.00 0.56 6.53
C LEU A 168 10.95 -0.94 6.75
N GLU A 169 11.60 -1.40 7.82
CA GLU A 169 11.53 -2.77 8.26
C GLU A 169 10.44 -2.92 9.32
N LEU A 170 9.42 -3.71 9.01
CA LEU A 170 8.34 -4.04 9.94
C LEU A 170 8.32 -5.54 10.24
N PRO A 171 8.07 -5.95 11.49
CA PRO A 171 7.85 -7.35 11.83
C PRO A 171 6.65 -7.92 11.05
N ARG A 172 6.82 -9.04 10.35
CA ARG A 172 5.75 -9.65 9.52
C ARG A 172 4.51 -9.99 10.32
N GLU A 173 4.68 -10.43 11.57
CA GLU A 173 3.58 -10.81 12.47
C GLU A 173 2.59 -9.67 12.73
N GLN A 174 3.05 -8.42 12.61
CA GLN A 174 2.25 -7.24 12.90
C GLN A 174 1.51 -6.71 11.65
N ILE A 175 1.78 -7.31 10.48
CA ILE A 175 1.19 -6.92 9.21
C ILE A 175 -0.06 -7.74 8.95
N ARG A 176 -1.22 -7.15 9.24
CA ARG A 176 -2.51 -7.81 9.02
C ARG A 176 -2.84 -8.02 7.53
N PHE A 177 -2.42 -7.09 6.68
CA PHE A 177 -2.72 -7.12 5.24
C PHE A 177 -1.67 -6.33 4.48
N ALA A 178 -1.01 -6.98 3.51
CA ALA A 178 -0.15 -6.34 2.54
C ALA A 178 -0.64 -6.74 1.14
N SER A 179 -1.14 -5.78 0.37
CA SER A 179 -1.58 -6.02 -1.00
C SER A 179 -1.08 -4.93 -1.91
N LYS A 180 -0.46 -5.33 -3.02
CA LYS A 180 -0.09 -4.44 -4.12
C LYS A 180 -1.23 -4.22 -5.12
N PHE A 181 -2.33 -4.96 -4.98
CA PHE A 181 -3.38 -5.12 -6.00
C PHE A 181 -4.77 -4.75 -5.48
N THR A 182 -4.85 -3.84 -4.52
CA THR A 182 -6.15 -3.36 -4.01
C THR A 182 -6.65 -2.18 -4.85
N PRO A 183 -7.92 -2.17 -5.28
CA PRO A 183 -8.48 -1.08 -6.07
C PRO A 183 -8.45 0.26 -5.33
N SER A 184 -8.45 0.28 -4.00
CA SER A 184 -8.36 1.52 -3.21
C SER A 184 -7.05 2.28 -3.38
N TRP A 185 -5.97 1.60 -3.78
CA TRP A 185 -4.61 2.15 -3.78
C TRP A 185 -3.95 2.15 -5.16
N ASN A 186 -4.62 1.63 -6.18
CA ASN A 186 -4.10 1.59 -7.54
C ASN A 186 -5.23 1.80 -8.56
N THR A 187 -5.13 2.90 -9.31
CA THR A 187 -6.12 3.31 -10.31
C THR A 187 -6.34 2.25 -11.39
N TYR A 188 -5.29 1.57 -11.85
CA TYR A 188 -5.42 0.48 -12.82
C TYR A 188 -6.27 -0.66 -12.27
N TYR A 189 -5.99 -1.12 -11.04
CA TYR A 189 -6.80 -2.16 -10.41
C TYR A 189 -8.22 -1.69 -10.09
N ALA A 190 -8.42 -0.42 -9.73
CA ALA A 190 -9.76 0.16 -9.55
C ALA A 190 -10.60 0.03 -10.82
N ILE A 191 -10.04 0.42 -11.96
CA ILE A 191 -10.70 0.36 -13.26
C ILE A 191 -10.92 -1.11 -13.67
N TYR A 192 -9.90 -1.96 -13.53
CA TYR A 192 -9.97 -3.39 -13.82
C TYR A 192 -11.10 -4.07 -13.04
N PHE A 193 -11.14 -3.92 -11.71
CA PHE A 193 -12.18 -4.56 -10.89
C PHE A 193 -13.58 -3.99 -11.16
N THR A 194 -13.68 -2.70 -11.48
CA THR A 194 -14.98 -2.08 -11.80
C THR A 194 -15.54 -2.59 -13.12
N ILE A 195 -14.73 -2.58 -14.20
CA ILE A 195 -15.18 -3.01 -15.54
C ILE A 195 -15.39 -4.53 -15.57
N THR A 196 -14.43 -5.31 -15.08
CA THR A 196 -14.54 -6.78 -15.05
C THR A 196 -15.66 -7.23 -14.10
N GLY A 197 -15.84 -6.55 -12.96
CA GLY A 197 -16.92 -6.85 -12.02
C GLY A 197 -18.30 -6.54 -12.59
N LEU A 198 -18.47 -5.37 -13.23
CA LEU A 198 -19.71 -5.01 -13.93
C LEU A 198 -20.02 -6.01 -15.05
N HIS A 199 -19.02 -6.38 -15.84
CA HIS A 199 -19.19 -7.36 -16.91
C HIS A 199 -19.59 -8.73 -16.36
N GLY A 200 -18.93 -9.22 -15.31
CA GLY A 200 -19.27 -10.47 -14.63
C GLY A 200 -20.71 -10.49 -14.12
N LEU A 201 -21.22 -9.35 -13.62
CA LEU A 201 -22.63 -9.21 -13.23
C LEU A 201 -23.58 -9.40 -14.42
N HIS A 202 -23.24 -8.88 -15.60
CA HIS A 202 -24.03 -9.08 -16.82
C HIS A 202 -24.00 -10.54 -17.29
N VAL A 203 -22.85 -11.21 -17.21
CA VAL A 203 -22.70 -12.65 -17.52
C VAL A 203 -23.60 -13.48 -16.60
N ILE A 204 -23.57 -13.21 -15.29
CA ILE A 204 -24.44 -13.89 -14.33
C ILE A 204 -25.91 -13.63 -14.64
N GLY A 205 -26.29 -12.38 -14.92
CA GLY A 205 -27.66 -12.02 -15.31
C GLY A 205 -28.13 -12.75 -16.57
N GLY A 206 -27.30 -12.77 -17.62
CA GLY A 206 -27.59 -13.51 -18.84
C GLY A 206 -27.69 -15.02 -18.61
N ALA A 207 -26.82 -15.57 -17.78
CA ALA A 207 -26.78 -17.00 -17.48
C ALA A 207 -28.03 -17.43 -16.71
N LEU A 208 -28.51 -16.61 -15.78
CA LEU A 208 -29.75 -16.84 -15.05
C LEU A 208 -30.97 -16.82 -15.99
N VAL A 209 -31.04 -15.86 -16.91
CA VAL A 209 -32.15 -15.76 -17.88
C VAL A 209 -32.15 -16.96 -18.84
N LEU A 210 -30.98 -17.34 -19.37
CA LEU A 210 -30.86 -18.52 -20.23
C LEU A 210 -31.15 -19.83 -19.48
N SER A 211 -30.69 -19.96 -18.23
CA SER A 211 -31.00 -21.11 -17.38
C SER A 211 -32.50 -21.20 -17.10
N TYR A 212 -33.17 -20.08 -16.87
CA TYR A 212 -34.62 -20.05 -16.69
C TYR A 212 -35.35 -20.60 -17.93
N TYR A 213 -34.94 -20.19 -19.14
CA TYR A 213 -35.49 -20.76 -20.37
C TYR A 213 -35.16 -22.24 -20.54
N PHE A 214 -33.96 -22.68 -20.14
CA PHE A 214 -33.58 -24.08 -20.21
C PHE A 214 -34.43 -24.98 -19.30
N PHE A 215 -34.67 -24.57 -18.05
CA PHE A 215 -35.41 -25.38 -17.07
C PHE A 215 -36.94 -25.28 -17.21
N PHE A 216 -37.48 -24.11 -17.54
CA PHE A 216 -38.93 -23.88 -17.62
C PHE A 216 -39.47 -23.76 -19.06
N GLY A 217 -38.58 -23.81 -20.07
CA GLY A 217 -38.94 -23.63 -21.47
C GLY A 217 -39.89 -24.69 -22.02
N ARG A 218 -39.81 -25.94 -21.55
CA ARG A 218 -40.67 -27.03 -22.05
C ARG A 218 -42.15 -26.74 -21.87
N LYS A 219 -42.55 -26.24 -20.70
CA LYS A 219 -43.95 -25.87 -20.41
C LYS A 219 -44.39 -24.63 -21.19
N MET A 220 -43.51 -23.65 -21.38
CA MET A 220 -43.80 -22.47 -22.21
C MET A 220 -43.93 -22.81 -23.69
N TYR A 221 -43.13 -23.74 -24.21
CA TYR A 221 -43.18 -24.20 -25.58
C TYR A 221 -44.51 -24.88 -25.90
N GLU A 222 -45.01 -25.72 -24.99
CA GLU A 222 -46.31 -26.39 -25.12
C GLU A 222 -47.50 -25.42 -25.07
N THR A 223 -47.34 -24.25 -24.45
CA THR A 223 -48.43 -23.26 -24.32
C THR A 223 -48.45 -22.26 -25.47
N ASN A 224 -47.29 -21.68 -25.82
CA ASN A 224 -47.15 -20.69 -26.90
C ASN A 224 -45.72 -20.74 -27.48
N PRO A 225 -45.48 -21.51 -28.56
CA PRO A 225 -44.14 -21.71 -29.09
C PRO A 225 -43.48 -20.44 -29.65
N GLU A 226 -44.23 -19.57 -30.35
CA GLU A 226 -43.69 -18.31 -30.89
C GLU A 226 -43.15 -17.36 -29.82
N TRP A 227 -43.80 -17.31 -28.65
CA TRP A 227 -43.36 -16.45 -27.55
C TRP A 227 -42.06 -16.91 -26.93
N LEU A 228 -41.83 -18.23 -26.84
CA LEU A 228 -40.56 -18.76 -26.36
C LEU A 228 -39.44 -18.46 -27.36
N THR A 229 -39.69 -18.64 -28.65
CA THR A 229 -38.72 -18.36 -29.72
C THR A 229 -38.24 -16.90 -29.66
N ASN A 230 -39.17 -15.93 -29.62
CA ASN A 230 -38.80 -14.51 -29.54
C ASN A 230 -38.01 -14.17 -28.25
N ARG A 231 -38.39 -14.75 -27.10
CA ARG A 231 -37.67 -14.52 -25.83
C ARG A 231 -36.26 -15.11 -25.83
N VAL A 232 -36.09 -16.28 -26.43
CA VAL A 232 -34.78 -16.93 -26.57
C VAL A 232 -33.90 -16.19 -27.57
N GLU A 233 -34.45 -15.68 -28.68
CA GLU A 233 -33.71 -14.84 -29.63
C GLU A 233 -33.19 -13.57 -28.97
N ILE A 234 -34.02 -12.85 -28.21
CA ILE A 234 -33.59 -11.66 -27.46
C ILE A 234 -32.54 -12.02 -26.40
N GLY A 235 -32.73 -13.13 -25.68
CA GLY A 235 -31.78 -13.61 -24.68
C GLY A 235 -30.42 -14.01 -25.30
N GLY A 236 -30.44 -14.66 -26.46
CA GLY A 236 -29.26 -15.00 -27.23
C GLY A 236 -28.54 -13.77 -27.77
N LEU A 237 -29.28 -12.77 -28.28
CA LEU A 237 -28.71 -11.50 -28.72
C LEU A 237 -28.01 -10.76 -27.57
N PHE A 238 -28.62 -10.77 -26.37
CA PHE A 238 -27.98 -10.23 -25.17
C PHE A 238 -26.69 -10.98 -24.81
N TRP A 239 -26.70 -12.33 -24.89
CA TRP A 239 -25.52 -13.13 -24.61
C TRP A 239 -24.36 -12.83 -25.57
N HIS A 240 -24.66 -12.73 -26.87
CA HIS A 240 -23.66 -12.34 -27.87
C HIS A 240 -23.13 -10.93 -27.66
N PHE A 241 -23.97 -9.98 -27.25
CA PHE A 241 -23.54 -8.62 -26.91
C PHE A 241 -22.55 -8.62 -25.73
N VAL A 242 -22.84 -9.38 -24.68
CA VAL A 242 -21.94 -9.53 -23.53
C VAL A 242 -20.61 -10.14 -23.99
N ASP A 243 -20.64 -11.22 -24.77
CA ASP A 243 -19.43 -11.88 -25.30
C ASP A 243 -18.57 -10.93 -26.15
N LEU A 244 -19.20 -10.12 -27.01
CA LEU A 244 -18.51 -9.13 -27.83
C LEU A 244 -17.73 -8.12 -26.97
N ILE A 245 -18.34 -7.59 -25.89
CA ILE A 245 -17.64 -6.68 -24.97
C ILE A 245 -16.42 -7.38 -24.34
N TRP A 246 -16.53 -8.66 -24.00
CA TRP A 246 -15.44 -9.41 -23.38
C TRP A 246 -14.24 -9.59 -24.33
N ILE A 247 -14.51 -9.86 -25.61
CA ILE A 247 -13.49 -9.99 -26.64
C ILE A 247 -12.63 -8.71 -26.76
N PHE A 248 -13.21 -7.52 -26.53
CA PHE A 248 -12.46 -6.27 -26.51
C PHE A 248 -11.81 -5.95 -25.16
N ALA A 249 -12.48 -6.27 -24.05
CA ALA A 249 -11.96 -6.00 -22.71
C ALA A 249 -10.73 -6.87 -22.39
N PHE A 250 -10.71 -8.13 -22.85
CA PHE A 250 -9.63 -9.07 -22.54
C PHE A 250 -8.25 -8.60 -23.06
N PRO A 251 -8.06 -8.22 -24.34
CA PRO A 251 -6.79 -7.69 -24.82
C PRO A 251 -6.35 -6.41 -24.11
N ILE A 252 -7.28 -5.49 -23.82
CA ILE A 252 -6.96 -4.21 -23.19
C ILE A 252 -6.39 -4.40 -21.79
N PHE A 253 -6.92 -5.34 -21.00
CA PHE A 253 -6.44 -5.56 -19.63
C PHE A 253 -5.32 -6.58 -19.53
N TYR A 254 -5.29 -7.60 -20.37
CA TYR A 254 -4.36 -8.72 -20.22
C TYR A 254 -3.20 -8.73 -21.21
N LEU A 255 -3.26 -7.97 -22.32
CA LEU A 255 -2.21 -7.93 -23.35
C LEU A 255 -1.51 -6.57 -23.48
N MET A 256 -1.98 -5.51 -22.82
CA MET A 256 -1.40 -4.17 -22.84
C MET A 256 -0.55 -3.85 -21.60
#